data_AF-B8LSW8-F1
#
_entry.id   AF-B8LSW8-F1
#
_cell.length_a   1.000
_cell.length_b   1.000
_cell.length_c   1.000
_cell.angle_alpha   90.00
_cell.angle_beta   90.00
_cell.angle_gamma   90.00
#
_symmetry.space_group_name_H-M   'P 1'
#
loop_
_entity.id
_entity.type
_entity.pdbx_description
1 polymer ?
#
loop_
_entity_poly.entity_id
_entity_poly.type
_entity_poly.pdbx_seq_one_letter_code
_entity_poly.pdbx_strand_id
1 'polypeptide(L)'
;MNRIINQAERKSKLALAATKYRSRRLQHHISHLSTHTGTMAATSSIPPAPWRSLFLEHISKLDDPYMSVSTVAFDPKTGIPLPRVRTCGFRGFFGELKLHHSAEKQLKDEGGLNPSIYESDMIAFTTDVRMEKVEQIKETGGAIEVLFWVKEVMGQWRLRGQAFVIGDSESEASEKAARSEVEKGLRKKSDNTGGSGEWSWEKEVTAYFANHSPLMRGSFKGPHPGTPHSQKPDDPNLSLGQKVKDLHDPVARRHFRVVVIRVEEVDRLDLNDPEKALRWKTTLDHTGHQRWEELELWP
;
A
#
# COMPACT_ATOMS: atom_id res chain seq x y z
N MET A 1 24.67 -12.77 -90.80
CA MET A 1 23.86 -13.94 -90.44
C MET A 1 24.48 -14.52 -89.18
N ASN A 2 24.11 -14.21 -87.94
CA ASN A 2 22.88 -13.70 -87.34
C ASN A 2 23.31 -12.82 -86.13
N ARG A 3 23.13 -11.50 -86.20
CA ARG A 3 22.19 -10.74 -85.34
C ARG A 3 21.19 -11.64 -84.58
N ILE A 4 21.00 -11.30 -83.30
CA ILE A 4 20.22 -12.03 -82.26
C ILE A 4 21.11 -13.14 -81.70
N ILE A 5 21.85 -12.91 -80.62
CA ILE A 5 21.39 -12.88 -79.23
C ILE A 5 22.23 -11.80 -78.53
N ASN A 6 21.81 -10.54 -78.40
CA ASN A 6 20.72 -10.02 -77.59
C ASN A 6 20.59 -10.61 -76.18
N GLN A 7 20.98 -9.75 -75.24
CA GLN A 7 20.43 -9.60 -73.91
C GLN A 7 20.67 -10.71 -72.90
N ALA A 8 21.04 -10.24 -71.71
CA ALA A 8 21.39 -10.98 -70.51
C ALA A 8 22.80 -11.57 -70.54
N GLU A 9 23.59 -11.03 -69.61
CA GLU A 9 24.60 -11.80 -68.91
C GLU A 9 25.80 -12.23 -69.74
N ARG A 10 26.85 -11.42 -69.68
CA ARG A 10 27.99 -11.79 -68.82
C ARG A 10 29.14 -10.85 -69.07
N LYS A 11 29.66 -10.38 -67.94
CA LYS A 11 31.02 -9.88 -67.76
C LYS A 11 31.30 -8.48 -68.29
N SER A 12 31.37 -7.61 -67.29
CA SER A 12 32.39 -6.58 -67.14
C SER A 12 32.48 -5.54 -68.23
N LYS A 13 32.09 -4.32 -67.86
CA LYS A 13 33.02 -3.18 -67.71
C LYS A 13 32.26 -2.12 -66.89
N LEU A 14 32.84 -1.74 -65.74
CA LEU A 14 33.48 -0.44 -65.52
C LEU A 14 32.43 0.69 -65.48
N ALA A 15 32.37 1.60 -64.53
CA ALA A 15 33.06 1.92 -63.29
C ALA A 15 32.25 3.09 -62.70
N LEU A 16 32.50 3.42 -61.43
CA LEU A 16 32.19 4.67 -60.70
C LEU A 16 31.54 4.29 -59.35
N ALA A 17 32.36 4.09 -58.33
CA ALA A 17 32.86 5.16 -57.46
C ALA A 17 31.81 5.55 -56.41
N ALA A 18 31.89 4.91 -55.24
CA ALA A 18 31.56 5.52 -53.95
C ALA A 18 31.91 4.57 -52.78
N THR A 19 32.82 5.05 -51.95
CA THR A 19 32.86 4.89 -50.49
C THR A 19 33.28 3.53 -49.91
N LYS A 20 34.58 3.45 -49.61
CA LYS A 20 35.25 2.39 -48.82
C LYS A 20 36.02 3.08 -47.68
N TYR A 21 35.67 2.81 -46.42
CA TYR A 21 36.56 2.56 -45.24
C TYR A 21 35.71 2.58 -43.95
N ARG A 22 35.46 1.47 -43.22
CA ARG A 22 36.31 0.74 -42.24
C ARG A 22 36.76 1.65 -41.08
N SER A 23 36.73 1.30 -39.78
CA SER A 23 36.58 0.03 -39.05
C SER A 23 36.44 0.27 -37.53
N ARG A 24 35.73 -0.63 -36.85
CA ARG A 24 35.78 -1.10 -35.43
C ARG A 24 36.91 -0.61 -34.50
N ARG A 25 36.58 -0.34 -33.22
CA ARG A 25 37.10 -1.07 -32.03
C ARG A 25 36.40 -0.70 -30.70
N LEU A 26 36.17 -1.71 -29.85
CA LEU A 26 35.86 -1.61 -28.41
C LEU A 26 37.00 -0.95 -27.62
N GLN A 27 36.67 -0.25 -26.52
CA GLN A 27 37.43 -0.27 -25.26
C GLN A 27 36.63 0.27 -24.06
N HIS A 28 36.86 -0.36 -22.91
CA HIS A 28 36.34 -0.10 -21.56
C HIS A 28 36.61 1.31 -21.02
N HIS A 29 35.71 1.86 -20.18
CA HIS A 29 36.04 2.43 -18.85
C HIS A 29 34.80 2.76 -18.01
N ILE A 30 34.96 2.58 -16.69
CA ILE A 30 34.07 2.87 -15.57
C ILE A 30 34.05 4.38 -15.27
N SER A 31 32.88 4.97 -14.96
CA SER A 31 32.71 5.91 -13.83
C SER A 31 31.28 6.51 -13.72
N HIS A 32 30.71 6.28 -12.53
CA HIS A 32 29.90 7.17 -11.69
C HIS A 32 28.65 7.92 -12.22
N LEU A 33 27.49 7.47 -11.69
CA LEU A 33 26.54 8.22 -10.86
C LEU A 33 26.18 9.66 -11.29
N SER A 34 24.95 9.80 -11.80
CA SER A 34 24.07 10.90 -11.38
C SER A 34 22.65 10.35 -11.20
N THR A 35 22.28 10.18 -9.94
CA THR A 35 20.91 9.99 -9.47
C THR A 35 20.12 11.26 -9.76
N HIS A 36 19.21 11.20 -10.74
CA HIS A 36 18.11 12.14 -10.80
C HIS A 36 16.91 11.55 -10.05
N THR A 37 16.69 12.14 -8.89
CA THR A 37 15.45 12.18 -8.13
C THR A 37 14.24 12.29 -9.05
N GLY A 38 13.33 11.32 -8.95
CA GLY A 38 12.05 11.34 -9.64
C GLY A 38 11.14 12.41 -9.03
N THR A 39 10.83 13.42 -9.83
CA THR A 39 9.87 14.47 -9.52
C THR A 39 8.47 13.86 -9.30
N MET A 40 8.00 13.80 -8.06
CA MET A 40 6.64 13.35 -7.69
C MET A 40 5.58 14.39 -8.10
N ALA A 41 4.99 14.18 -9.27
CA ALA A 41 3.86 14.97 -9.76
C ALA A 41 2.78 14.08 -10.39
N ALA A 42 2.00 13.41 -9.55
CA ALA A 42 0.62 13.06 -9.87
C ALA A 42 -0.24 13.37 -8.63
N THR A 43 -1.07 14.40 -8.72
CA THR A 43 -2.18 14.60 -7.78
C THR A 43 -3.28 13.61 -8.18
N SER A 44 -3.72 12.73 -7.28
CA SER A 44 -4.86 11.85 -7.55
C SER A 44 -6.05 12.66 -8.04
N SER A 45 -6.69 12.21 -9.12
CA SER A 45 -7.96 12.76 -9.63
C SER A 45 -9.17 12.33 -8.82
N ILE A 46 -9.00 11.44 -7.82
CA ILE A 46 -10.09 10.92 -7.01
C ILE A 46 -10.57 12.04 -6.07
N PRO A 47 -11.84 12.49 -6.15
CA PRO A 47 -12.39 13.49 -5.25
C PRO A 47 -12.44 12.95 -3.82
N PRO A 48 -12.37 13.83 -2.80
CA PRO A 48 -12.54 13.42 -1.41
C PRO A 48 -13.81 12.59 -1.21
N ALA A 49 -13.68 11.52 -0.42
CA ALA A 49 -14.80 10.63 -0.17
C ALA A 49 -15.91 11.29 0.67
N PRO A 50 -17.18 11.27 0.21
CA PRO A 50 -18.28 11.91 0.94
C PRO A 50 -18.60 11.19 2.26
N TRP A 51 -18.26 9.90 2.36
CA TRP A 51 -18.47 9.09 3.56
C TRP A 51 -17.47 9.36 4.69
N ARG A 52 -16.31 9.97 4.39
CA ARG A 52 -15.15 10.05 5.31
C ARG A 52 -15.47 10.80 6.61
N SER A 53 -16.12 11.96 6.52
CA SER A 53 -16.40 12.80 7.70
C SER A 53 -17.33 12.10 8.69
N LEU A 54 -18.44 11.52 8.19
CA LEU A 54 -19.38 10.80 9.03
C LEU A 54 -18.75 9.51 9.60
N PHE A 55 -17.96 8.80 8.79
CA PHE A 55 -17.21 7.63 9.25
C PHE A 55 -16.28 7.98 10.42
N LEU A 56 -15.51 9.07 10.30
CA LEU A 56 -14.64 9.58 11.35
C LEU A 56 -15.41 9.95 12.62
N GLU A 57 -16.57 10.61 12.47
CA GLU A 57 -17.45 10.92 13.61
C GLU A 57 -17.91 9.64 14.32
N HIS A 58 -18.35 8.63 13.56
CA HIS A 58 -18.83 7.37 14.14
C HIS A 58 -17.71 6.62 14.84
N ILE A 59 -16.57 6.38 14.18
CA ILE A 59 -15.47 5.60 14.80
C ILE A 59 -14.82 6.34 15.97
N SER A 60 -14.96 7.67 16.08
CA SER A 60 -14.48 8.42 17.25
C SER A 60 -15.22 8.10 18.55
N LYS A 61 -16.36 7.40 18.45
CA LYS A 61 -17.16 6.92 19.59
C LYS A 61 -16.64 5.57 20.14
N LEU A 62 -15.70 4.92 19.43
CA LEU A 62 -15.05 3.70 19.88
C LEU A 62 -13.85 4.04 20.77
N ASP A 63 -13.70 3.35 21.92
CA ASP A 63 -12.54 3.51 22.81
C ASP A 63 -11.22 3.21 22.07
N ASP A 64 -11.20 2.10 21.34
CA ASP A 64 -10.15 1.72 20.40
C ASP A 64 -10.81 1.29 19.09
N PRO A 65 -10.48 1.93 17.95
CA PRO A 65 -11.11 1.61 16.68
C PRO A 65 -10.55 0.29 16.12
N TYR A 66 -11.13 -0.83 16.54
CA TYR A 66 -10.88 -2.14 15.97
C TYR A 66 -11.88 -2.43 14.84
N MET A 67 -11.40 -3.16 13.82
CA MET A 67 -12.20 -3.60 12.68
C MET A 67 -12.05 -5.09 12.43
N SER A 68 -13.11 -5.72 11.96
CA SER A 68 -13.05 -7.07 11.42
C SER A 68 -12.50 -7.00 10.00
N VAL A 69 -11.38 -7.65 9.73
CA VAL A 69 -10.74 -7.72 8.41
C VAL A 69 -11.04 -9.07 7.77
N SER A 70 -11.77 -9.05 6.67
CA SER A 70 -12.08 -10.23 5.86
C SER A 70 -11.11 -10.37 4.69
N THR A 71 -10.60 -11.58 4.49
CA THR A 71 -9.77 -11.97 3.33
C THR A 71 -10.20 -13.35 2.86
N VAL A 72 -9.66 -13.80 1.73
CA VAL A 72 -9.91 -15.15 1.20
C VAL A 72 -8.58 -15.91 1.13
N ALA A 73 -8.58 -17.13 1.66
CA ALA A 73 -7.55 -18.13 1.38
C ALA A 73 -8.07 -19.12 0.34
N PHE A 74 -7.20 -19.92 -0.27
CA PHE A 74 -7.64 -20.99 -1.17
C PHE A 74 -7.25 -22.35 -0.60
N ASP A 75 -8.17 -23.31 -0.68
CA ASP A 75 -7.83 -24.69 -0.35
C ASP A 75 -6.77 -25.20 -1.34
N PRO A 76 -5.59 -25.65 -0.88
CA PRO A 76 -4.47 -25.97 -1.78
C PRO A 76 -4.73 -27.21 -2.66
N LYS A 77 -5.71 -28.06 -2.33
CA LYS A 77 -6.04 -29.26 -3.11
C LYS A 77 -7.14 -29.01 -4.13
N THR A 78 -8.13 -28.22 -3.75
CA THR A 78 -9.37 -28.04 -4.52
C THR A 78 -9.48 -26.65 -5.16
N GLY A 79 -8.68 -25.68 -4.72
CA GLY A 79 -8.75 -24.29 -5.17
C GLY A 79 -10.02 -23.54 -4.70
N ILE A 80 -10.81 -24.15 -3.81
CA ILE A 80 -12.05 -23.54 -3.30
C ILE A 80 -11.68 -22.31 -2.46
N PRO A 81 -12.34 -21.15 -2.69
CA PRO A 81 -12.15 -19.97 -1.85
C PRO A 81 -12.69 -20.21 -0.44
N LEU A 82 -11.87 -19.94 0.56
CA LEU A 82 -12.15 -20.10 1.97
C LEU A 82 -12.09 -18.74 2.66
N PRO A 83 -13.23 -18.17 3.12
CA PRO A 83 -13.22 -16.88 3.81
C PRO A 83 -12.45 -16.98 5.13
N ARG A 84 -11.79 -15.88 5.50
CA ARG A 84 -11.05 -15.73 6.76
C ARG A 84 -11.36 -14.37 7.35
N VAL A 85 -11.47 -14.32 8.67
CA VAL A 85 -11.73 -13.08 9.40
C VAL A 85 -10.86 -13.01 10.65
N ARG A 86 -10.46 -11.79 11.03
CA ARG A 86 -9.74 -11.48 12.28
C ARG A 86 -9.93 -10.01 12.63
N THR A 87 -9.69 -9.66 13.89
CA THR A 87 -9.69 -8.28 14.35
C THR A 87 -8.33 -7.61 14.08
N CYS A 88 -8.34 -6.41 13.51
CA CYS A 88 -7.17 -5.54 13.33
C CYS A 88 -7.48 -4.14 13.87
N GLY A 89 -6.46 -3.42 14.35
CA GLY A 89 -6.63 -2.02 14.75
C GLY A 89 -6.62 -1.09 13.55
N PHE A 90 -7.58 -0.18 13.46
CA PHE A 90 -7.54 0.95 12.52
C PHE A 90 -6.44 1.92 12.96
N ARG A 91 -5.56 2.27 12.01
CA ARG A 91 -4.39 3.12 12.26
C ARG A 91 -4.51 4.49 11.59
N GLY A 92 -5.72 4.90 11.23
CA GLY A 92 -5.97 6.19 10.58
C GLY A 92 -5.96 6.11 9.06
N PHE A 93 -6.03 7.29 8.45
CA PHE A 93 -5.92 7.48 7.01
C PHE A 93 -4.44 7.62 6.62
N PHE A 94 -4.04 6.95 5.53
CA PHE A 94 -2.67 6.98 5.04
C PHE A 94 -2.30 8.38 4.53
N GLY A 95 -1.13 8.89 4.92
CA GLY A 95 -0.71 10.29 4.70
C GLY A 95 -1.20 11.28 5.78
N GLU A 96 -2.09 10.86 6.68
CA GLU A 96 -2.69 11.70 7.73
C GLU A 96 -2.65 11.01 9.11
N LEU A 97 -1.61 10.22 9.34
CA LEU A 97 -1.44 9.50 10.61
C LEU A 97 -1.41 10.49 11.78
N LYS A 98 -2.38 10.37 12.70
CA LYS A 98 -2.38 11.08 13.98
C LYS A 98 -1.40 10.37 14.93
N LEU A 99 -0.31 11.06 15.26
CA LEU A 99 0.74 10.52 16.11
C LEU A 99 0.41 10.69 17.60
N HIS A 100 0.74 9.68 18.39
CA HIS A 100 0.83 9.79 19.83
C HIS A 100 1.99 10.74 20.19
N HIS A 101 1.84 11.52 21.28
CA HIS A 101 2.81 12.54 21.67
C HIS A 101 4.26 12.00 21.78
N SER A 102 4.40 10.76 22.26
CA SER A 102 5.70 10.12 22.43
C SER A 102 6.35 9.74 21.10
N ALA A 103 5.54 9.32 20.12
CA ALA A 103 6.00 8.97 18.78
C ALA A 103 6.40 10.24 18.02
N GLU A 104 5.60 11.29 18.12
CA GLU A 104 5.91 12.60 17.52
C GLU A 104 7.23 13.15 18.05
N LYS A 105 7.43 13.13 19.37
CA LYS A 105 8.70 13.56 19.98
C LYS A 105 9.88 12.75 19.44
N GLN A 106 9.79 11.42 19.47
CA GLN A 106 10.87 10.54 19.00
C GLN A 106 11.23 10.82 17.53
N LEU A 107 10.23 10.95 16.66
CA LEU A 107 10.45 11.22 15.24
C LEU A 107 11.04 12.62 15.00
N LYS A 108 10.68 13.64 15.80
CA LYS A 108 11.29 14.97 15.72
C LYS A 108 12.77 14.92 16.08
N ASP A 109 13.10 14.25 17.18
CA ASP A 109 14.47 14.14 17.68
C ASP A 109 15.38 13.41 16.66
N GLU A 110 14.83 12.45 15.91
CA GLU A 110 15.54 11.67 14.88
C GLU A 110 15.40 12.26 13.45
N GLY A 111 14.71 13.39 13.26
CA GLY A 111 14.46 13.98 11.92
C GLY A 111 13.59 13.10 11.00
N GLY A 112 12.85 12.16 11.57
CA GLY A 112 12.04 11.14 10.88
C GLY A 112 10.61 11.55 10.55
N LEU A 113 10.16 12.77 10.89
CA LEU A 113 8.83 13.24 10.52
C LEU A 113 8.74 13.63 9.04
N ASN A 114 7.68 13.14 8.38
CA ASN A 114 7.26 13.63 7.08
C ASN A 114 6.60 15.01 7.19
N PRO A 115 6.77 15.91 6.21
CA PRO A 115 5.94 17.10 6.10
C PRO A 115 4.49 16.68 5.80
N SER A 116 3.51 17.39 6.37
CA SER A 116 2.08 17.08 6.17
C SER A 116 1.57 17.65 4.84
N ILE A 117 2.02 17.06 3.73
CA ILE A 117 1.71 17.52 2.37
C ILE A 117 0.68 16.64 1.64
N TYR A 118 0.45 15.42 2.13
CA TYR A 118 -0.47 14.47 1.51
C TYR A 118 -1.69 14.20 2.39
N GLU A 119 -2.80 13.85 1.73
CA GLU A 119 -4.02 13.33 2.33
C GLU A 119 -4.62 12.21 1.46
N SER A 120 -5.45 11.36 2.05
CA SER A 120 -6.16 10.32 1.29
C SER A 120 -7.41 9.80 2.01
N ASP A 121 -8.26 9.08 1.28
CA ASP A 121 -9.37 8.30 1.84
C ASP A 121 -8.96 6.83 2.08
N MET A 122 -7.66 6.51 1.96
CA MET A 122 -7.15 5.16 2.17
C MET A 122 -6.96 4.91 3.67
N ILE A 123 -7.57 3.85 4.18
CA ILE A 123 -7.42 3.47 5.59
C ILE A 123 -6.21 2.55 5.77
N ALA A 124 -5.59 2.53 6.95
CA ALA A 124 -4.44 1.71 7.21
C ALA A 124 -4.57 0.84 8.46
N PHE A 125 -3.91 -0.31 8.45
CA PHE A 125 -3.58 -1.08 9.64
C PHE A 125 -2.16 -1.63 9.58
N THR A 126 -1.65 -2.18 10.68
CA THR A 126 -0.30 -2.77 10.74
C THR A 126 -0.37 -4.27 11.00
N THR A 127 0.57 -5.02 10.44
CA THR A 127 0.63 -6.49 10.57
C THR A 127 2.06 -6.98 10.56
N ASP A 128 2.25 -8.20 11.05
CA ASP A 128 3.48 -8.96 10.83
C ASP A 128 3.39 -9.64 9.45
N VAL A 129 4.45 -9.53 8.63
CA VAL A 129 4.55 -10.08 7.28
C VAL A 129 4.32 -11.60 7.24
N ARG A 130 4.59 -12.29 8.34
CA ARG A 130 4.48 -13.75 8.50
C ARG A 130 3.04 -14.22 8.77
N MET A 131 2.10 -13.31 9.00
CA MET A 131 0.71 -13.69 9.22
C MET A 131 0.03 -14.07 7.91
N GLU A 132 -0.78 -15.14 7.94
CA GLU A 132 -1.45 -15.70 6.76
C GLU A 132 -2.20 -14.66 5.90
N LYS A 133 -2.77 -13.62 6.54
CA LYS A 133 -3.51 -12.57 5.83
C LYS A 133 -2.68 -11.86 4.76
N VAL A 134 -1.35 -11.81 4.91
CA VAL A 134 -0.46 -11.14 3.96
C VAL A 134 -0.41 -11.92 2.65
N GLU A 135 -0.26 -13.24 2.72
CA GLU A 135 -0.31 -14.09 1.52
C GLU A 135 -1.73 -14.13 0.94
N GLN A 136 -2.77 -14.19 1.78
CA GLN A 136 -4.17 -14.14 1.32
C GLN A 136 -4.50 -12.85 0.54
N ILE A 137 -4.01 -11.70 1.01
CA ILE A 137 -4.14 -10.41 0.30
C ILE A 137 -3.42 -10.50 -1.06
N LYS A 138 -2.21 -11.07 -1.09
CA LYS A 138 -1.44 -11.21 -2.33
C LYS A 138 -2.10 -12.15 -3.34
N GLU A 139 -2.55 -13.33 -2.91
CA GLU A 139 -3.21 -14.34 -3.75
C GLU A 139 -4.52 -13.84 -4.39
N THR A 140 -5.21 -12.93 -3.71
CA THR A 140 -6.48 -12.35 -4.16
C THR A 140 -6.30 -11.04 -4.94
N GLY A 141 -5.06 -10.66 -5.27
CA GLY A 141 -4.80 -9.38 -5.94
C GLY A 141 -5.15 -8.16 -5.10
N GLY A 142 -5.20 -8.30 -3.79
CA GLY A 142 -5.51 -7.23 -2.84
C GLY A 142 -6.95 -7.16 -2.36
N ALA A 143 -7.85 -8.04 -2.81
CA ALA A 143 -9.26 -7.96 -2.45
C ALA A 143 -9.47 -8.05 -0.92
N ILE A 144 -10.18 -7.06 -0.35
CA ILE A 144 -10.39 -6.95 1.08
C ILE A 144 -11.76 -6.32 1.41
N GLU A 145 -12.37 -6.75 2.52
CA GLU A 145 -13.47 -6.04 3.17
C GLU A 145 -13.12 -5.84 4.64
N VAL A 146 -13.36 -4.64 5.15
CA VAL A 146 -13.29 -4.37 6.60
C VAL A 146 -14.64 -3.93 7.13
N LEU A 147 -14.95 -4.34 8.35
CA LEU A 147 -16.20 -4.02 9.03
C LEU A 147 -15.93 -3.32 10.36
N PHE A 148 -16.62 -2.21 10.58
CA PHE A 148 -16.73 -1.51 11.86
C PHE A 148 -18.17 -1.63 12.36
N TRP A 149 -18.34 -2.03 13.61
CA TRP A 149 -19.60 -1.93 14.33
C TRP A 149 -19.46 -0.85 15.41
N VAL A 150 -20.27 0.19 15.32
CA VAL A 150 -20.27 1.34 16.23
C VAL A 150 -21.58 1.32 17.01
N LYS A 151 -21.54 0.71 18.20
CA LYS A 151 -22.72 0.42 19.01
C LYS A 151 -23.43 1.71 19.46
N GLU A 152 -22.68 2.76 19.75
CA GLU A 152 -23.14 4.05 20.27
C GLU A 152 -24.10 4.77 19.31
N VAL A 153 -23.98 4.48 18.00
CA VAL A 153 -24.89 4.99 16.95
C VAL A 153 -25.66 3.86 16.28
N MET A 154 -25.57 2.64 16.81
CA MET A 154 -26.15 1.43 16.20
C MET A 154 -25.82 1.31 14.70
N GLY A 155 -24.60 1.72 14.32
CA GLY A 155 -24.18 1.87 12.94
C GLY A 155 -23.15 0.83 12.54
N GLN A 156 -23.29 0.28 11.33
CA GLN A 156 -22.30 -0.61 10.73
C GLN A 156 -21.70 0.05 9.48
N TRP A 157 -20.37 -0.07 9.34
CA TRP A 157 -19.65 0.34 8.15
C TRP A 157 -18.91 -0.86 7.56
N ARG A 158 -19.13 -1.15 6.29
CA ARG A 158 -18.40 -2.16 5.53
C ARG A 158 -17.67 -1.47 4.39
N LEU A 159 -16.35 -1.45 4.44
CA LEU A 159 -15.51 -0.79 3.45
C LEU A 159 -14.80 -1.87 2.64
N ARG A 160 -15.04 -1.90 1.32
CA ARG A 160 -14.41 -2.83 0.37
C ARG A 160 -13.45 -2.09 -0.54
N GLY A 161 -12.45 -2.82 -1.03
CA GLY A 161 -11.58 -2.33 -2.09
C GLY A 161 -10.31 -3.17 -2.18
N GLN A 162 -9.19 -2.50 -2.40
CA GLN A 162 -7.90 -3.13 -2.65
C GLN A 162 -6.87 -2.78 -1.57
N ALA A 163 -6.23 -3.79 -1.00
CA ALA A 163 -5.17 -3.69 -0.02
C ALA A 163 -3.78 -3.81 -0.65
N PHE A 164 -2.86 -2.97 -0.16
CA PHE A 164 -1.45 -2.93 -0.53
C PHE A 164 -0.60 -3.08 0.72
N VAL A 165 0.32 -4.03 0.70
CA VAL A 165 1.23 -4.28 1.82
C VAL A 165 2.56 -3.59 1.53
N ILE A 166 2.97 -2.67 2.41
CA ILE A 166 4.21 -1.90 2.30
C ILE A 166 5.07 -2.00 3.56
N GLY A 167 6.33 -1.57 3.46
CA GLY A 167 7.31 -1.57 4.54
C GLY A 167 8.38 -2.65 4.40
N ASP A 168 8.51 -3.24 3.22
CA ASP A 168 9.69 -4.01 2.84
C ASP A 168 10.81 -3.10 2.27
N SER A 169 11.93 -3.72 1.86
CA SER A 169 13.02 -3.03 1.17
C SER A 169 12.55 -2.42 -0.15
N GLU A 170 12.99 -1.19 -0.44
CA GLU A 170 12.73 -0.53 -1.72
C GLU A 170 13.30 -1.30 -2.93
N SER A 171 14.23 -2.23 -2.71
CA SER A 171 14.73 -3.11 -3.78
C SER A 171 13.69 -4.10 -4.27
N GLU A 172 12.69 -4.44 -3.45
CA GLU A 172 11.69 -5.47 -3.76
C GLU A 172 10.68 -5.00 -4.79
N ALA A 173 10.46 -5.80 -5.83
CA ALA A 173 9.52 -5.47 -6.89
C ALA A 173 8.08 -5.31 -6.39
N SER A 174 7.67 -6.14 -5.42
CA SER A 174 6.35 -6.07 -4.79
C SER A 174 6.18 -4.79 -3.97
N GLU A 175 7.22 -4.32 -3.27
CA GLU A 175 7.19 -3.06 -2.51
C GLU A 175 7.00 -1.88 -3.45
N LYS A 176 7.78 -1.82 -4.54
CA LYS A 176 7.64 -0.76 -5.56
C LYS A 176 6.25 -0.73 -6.18
N ALA A 177 5.71 -1.90 -6.53
CA ALA A 177 4.37 -2.01 -7.11
C ALA A 177 3.29 -1.56 -6.11
N ALA A 178 3.37 -1.99 -4.85
CA ALA A 178 2.44 -1.60 -3.80
C ALA A 178 2.47 -0.08 -3.54
N ARG A 179 3.66 0.51 -3.41
CA ARG A 179 3.83 1.97 -3.24
C ARG A 179 3.27 2.75 -4.42
N SER A 180 3.49 2.29 -5.66
CA SER A 180 2.95 2.93 -6.85
C SER A 180 1.41 2.93 -6.87
N GLU A 181 0.78 1.85 -6.41
CA GLU A 181 -0.69 1.81 -6.28
C GLU A 181 -1.23 2.71 -5.16
N VAL A 182 -0.53 2.78 -4.03
CA VAL A 182 -0.87 3.69 -2.93
C VAL A 182 -0.74 5.14 -3.38
N GLU A 183 0.30 5.49 -4.14
CA GLU A 183 0.53 6.84 -4.65
C GLU A 183 -0.66 7.37 -5.46
N LYS A 184 -1.34 6.51 -6.24
CA LYS A 184 -2.54 6.88 -7.01
C LYS A 184 -3.71 7.35 -6.13
N GLY A 185 -3.73 6.98 -4.85
CA GLY A 185 -4.73 7.41 -3.88
C GLY A 185 -4.33 8.66 -3.08
N LEU A 186 -3.09 9.14 -3.19
CA LEU A 186 -2.62 10.30 -2.47
C LEU A 186 -3.00 11.60 -3.19
N ARG A 187 -3.46 12.59 -2.41
CA ARG A 187 -3.72 13.96 -2.86
C ARG A 187 -2.81 14.93 -2.15
N LYS A 188 -2.33 15.96 -2.85
CA LYS A 188 -1.60 17.06 -2.21
C LYS A 188 -2.61 18.00 -1.55
N LYS A 189 -2.35 18.37 -0.30
CA LYS A 189 -3.16 19.36 0.42
C LYS A 189 -3.04 20.72 -0.28
N SER A 190 -4.15 21.45 -0.39
CA SER A 190 -4.17 22.82 -0.95
C SER A 190 -3.36 23.79 -0.10
N ASP A 191 -3.44 23.60 1.21
CA ASP A 191 -2.84 24.46 2.21
C ASP A 191 -1.46 23.91 2.49
N ASN A 192 -0.53 24.26 1.60
CA ASN A 192 0.85 23.80 1.64
C ASN A 192 1.62 24.52 2.77
N THR A 193 1.14 24.40 4.01
CA THR A 193 1.81 24.88 5.23
C THR A 193 2.90 23.90 5.69
N GLY A 194 3.30 22.95 4.82
CA GLY A 194 4.26 21.90 5.12
C GLY A 194 5.61 22.48 5.54
N GLY A 195 6.08 22.08 6.72
CA GLY A 195 7.40 22.42 7.22
C GLY A 195 8.53 22.04 6.25
N SER A 196 9.70 22.63 6.43
CA SER A 196 10.90 22.34 5.64
C SER A 196 11.26 20.85 5.74
N GLY A 197 11.15 20.10 4.63
CA GLY A 197 11.59 18.71 4.57
C GLY A 197 11.12 17.96 3.33
N GLU A 198 11.87 16.91 2.96
CA GLU A 198 11.48 15.96 1.91
C GLU A 198 10.62 14.85 2.51
N TRP A 199 9.49 14.56 1.86
CA TRP A 199 8.62 13.44 2.18
C TRP A 199 9.22 12.14 1.66
N SER A 200 9.22 11.08 2.46
CA SER A 200 9.61 9.75 1.99
C SER A 200 8.70 8.65 2.53
N TRP A 201 8.64 7.54 1.80
CA TRP A 201 7.93 6.34 2.19
C TRP A 201 8.48 5.74 3.49
N GLU A 202 9.80 5.78 3.66
CA GLU A 202 10.51 5.24 4.82
C GLU A 202 10.10 5.97 6.09
N LYS A 203 10.01 7.31 6.02
CA LYS A 203 9.51 8.14 7.12
C LYS A 203 8.04 7.82 7.43
N GLU A 204 7.22 7.60 6.42
CA GLU A 204 5.80 7.26 6.62
C GLU A 204 5.65 5.90 7.31
N VAL A 205 6.30 4.85 6.80
CA VAL A 205 6.28 3.50 7.41
C VAL A 205 6.92 3.52 8.81
N THR A 206 7.96 4.33 9.01
CA THR A 206 8.58 4.50 10.33
C THR A 206 7.64 5.21 11.30
N ALA A 207 6.86 6.19 10.85
CA ALA A 207 5.86 6.87 11.67
C ALA A 207 4.79 5.89 12.18
N TYR A 208 4.30 4.96 11.34
CA TYR A 208 3.40 3.89 11.80
C TYR A 208 4.02 3.00 12.86
N PHE A 209 5.30 2.61 12.71
CA PHE A 209 6.00 1.79 13.70
C PHE A 209 6.26 2.56 15.01
N ALA A 210 6.67 3.83 14.89
CA ALA A 210 6.87 4.72 16.02
C ALA A 210 5.57 4.94 16.82
N ASN A 211 4.41 4.92 16.15
CA ASN A 211 3.12 5.08 16.81
C ASN A 211 2.69 3.89 17.67
N HIS A 212 3.44 2.78 17.67
CA HIS A 212 3.23 1.65 18.58
C HIS A 212 3.98 1.85 19.90
N SER A 213 3.42 1.33 20.99
CA SER A 213 4.12 1.23 22.27
C SER A 213 5.36 0.31 22.14
N PRO A 214 6.39 0.45 23.00
CA PRO A 214 7.58 -0.40 22.91
C PRO A 214 7.29 -1.91 22.99
N LEU A 215 6.28 -2.30 23.77
CA LEU A 215 5.85 -3.70 23.86
C LEU A 215 5.20 -4.16 22.53
N MET A 216 4.37 -3.33 21.92
CA MET A 216 3.78 -3.63 20.62
C MET A 216 4.80 -3.62 19.48
N ARG A 217 5.84 -2.78 19.53
CA ARG A 217 6.97 -2.87 18.60
C ARG A 217 7.72 -4.20 18.78
N GLY A 218 7.84 -4.67 20.03
CA GLY A 218 8.47 -5.95 20.33
C GLY A 218 7.68 -7.18 19.91
N SER A 219 6.37 -7.09 19.64
CA SER A 219 5.59 -8.25 19.16
C SER A 219 6.06 -8.74 17.79
N PHE A 220 6.67 -7.87 16.97
CA PHE A 220 7.30 -8.24 15.70
C PHE A 220 8.58 -9.08 15.87
N LYS A 221 9.09 -9.20 17.10
CA LYS A 221 10.16 -10.13 17.48
C LYS A 221 9.60 -11.39 18.15
N GLY A 222 8.30 -11.64 18.04
CA GLY A 222 7.71 -12.89 18.50
C GLY A 222 8.07 -14.08 17.60
N PRO A 223 7.87 -15.33 18.11
CA PRO A 223 7.84 -16.54 17.29
C PRO A 223 6.92 -16.39 16.07
N HIS A 224 7.13 -17.21 15.04
CA HIS A 224 6.30 -17.14 13.84
C HIS A 224 4.81 -17.33 14.19
N PRO A 225 3.91 -16.42 13.78
CA PRO A 225 2.49 -16.55 14.08
C PRO A 225 1.92 -17.88 13.56
N GLY A 226 1.06 -18.53 14.36
CA GLY A 226 0.40 -19.79 13.98
C GLY A 226 1.22 -21.07 14.20
N THR A 227 2.49 -20.98 14.61
CA THR A 227 3.28 -22.19 14.93
C THR A 227 2.88 -22.80 16.28
N PRO A 228 2.93 -24.13 16.44
CA PRO A 228 2.62 -24.80 17.71
C PRO A 228 3.48 -24.26 18.86
N HIS A 229 2.88 -24.03 20.03
CA HIS A 229 3.60 -23.53 21.20
C HIS A 229 4.69 -24.50 21.70
N SER A 230 4.56 -25.79 21.43
CA SER A 230 5.58 -26.81 21.75
C SER A 230 6.85 -26.67 20.90
N GLN A 231 6.77 -26.00 19.75
CA GLN A 231 7.90 -25.76 18.87
C GLN A 231 8.60 -24.47 19.30
N LYS A 232 9.85 -24.59 19.76
CA LYS A 232 10.67 -23.42 20.11
C LYS A 232 11.15 -22.73 18.82
N PRO A 233 11.29 -21.39 18.81
CA PRO A 233 11.89 -20.69 17.69
C PRO A 233 13.35 -21.10 17.50
N ASP A 234 13.77 -21.29 16.26
CA ASP A 234 15.17 -21.56 15.94
C ASP A 234 16.05 -20.31 16.11
N ASP A 235 15.51 -19.13 15.82
CA ASP A 235 16.18 -17.85 16.01
C ASP A 235 16.05 -17.38 17.47
N PRO A 236 17.16 -17.27 18.23
CA PRO A 236 17.14 -16.87 19.63
C PRO A 236 16.69 -15.41 19.84
N ASN A 237 16.68 -14.59 18.77
CA ASN A 237 16.15 -13.23 18.82
C ASN A 237 14.62 -13.19 18.81
N LEU A 238 13.96 -14.33 18.61
CA LEU A 238 12.50 -14.45 18.60
C LEU A 238 11.97 -14.94 19.95
N SER A 239 11.28 -14.07 20.67
CA SER A 239 10.65 -14.40 21.95
C SER A 239 9.52 -13.43 22.30
N LEU A 240 8.60 -13.87 23.15
CA LEU A 240 7.47 -13.05 23.60
C LEU A 240 7.89 -12.01 24.65
N GLY A 241 7.13 -10.91 24.73
CA GLY A 241 7.28 -9.92 25.79
C GLY A 241 8.46 -8.96 25.65
N GLN A 242 9.19 -9.01 24.53
CA GLN A 242 10.25 -8.06 24.24
C GLN A 242 9.71 -6.63 24.15
N LYS A 243 10.53 -5.65 24.54
CA LYS A 243 10.24 -4.22 24.37
C LYS A 243 11.27 -3.61 23.44
N VAL A 244 10.82 -3.02 22.33
CA VAL A 244 11.67 -2.38 21.32
C VAL A 244 11.46 -0.87 21.40
N LYS A 245 12.53 -0.12 21.72
CA LYS A 245 12.52 1.35 21.75
C LYS A 245 13.10 1.97 20.48
N ASP A 246 14.06 1.27 19.87
CA ASP A 246 14.69 1.66 18.62
C ASP A 246 13.69 1.58 17.46
N LEU A 247 13.55 2.66 16.68
CA LEU A 247 12.69 2.71 15.49
C LEU A 247 13.26 1.90 14.33
N HIS A 248 14.54 1.55 14.39
CA HIS A 248 15.28 0.87 13.34
C HIS A 248 15.72 -0.54 13.75
N ASP A 249 15.14 -1.14 14.80
CA ASP A 249 15.46 -2.51 15.22
C ASP A 249 15.32 -3.47 14.02
N PRO A 250 16.41 -4.10 13.56
CA PRO A 250 16.43 -4.81 12.29
C PRO A 250 15.51 -6.04 12.28
N VAL A 251 15.29 -6.67 13.43
CA VAL A 251 14.43 -7.87 13.54
C VAL A 251 12.97 -7.47 13.50
N ALA A 252 12.57 -6.47 14.30
CA ALA A 252 11.20 -5.99 14.32
C ALA A 252 10.80 -5.39 12.96
N ARG A 253 11.68 -4.58 12.36
CA ARG A 253 11.46 -3.93 11.06
C ARG A 253 11.36 -4.92 9.92
N ARG A 254 12.13 -6.02 9.96
CA ARG A 254 12.01 -7.10 8.97
C ARG A 254 10.61 -7.68 8.90
N HIS A 255 9.89 -7.77 10.03
CA HIS A 255 8.55 -8.36 10.07
C HIS A 255 7.42 -7.33 10.01
N PHE A 256 7.65 -6.08 10.40
CA PHE A 256 6.64 -5.03 10.41
C PHE A 256 6.18 -4.65 9.00
N ARG A 257 4.86 -4.60 8.77
CA ARG A 257 4.25 -4.08 7.55
C ARG A 257 3.09 -3.13 7.86
N VAL A 258 2.87 -2.18 6.97
CA VAL A 258 1.65 -1.37 6.91
C VAL A 258 0.80 -1.90 5.76
N VAL A 259 -0.48 -2.15 6.03
CA VAL A 259 -1.46 -2.50 5.00
C VAL A 259 -2.33 -1.28 4.77
N VAL A 260 -2.29 -0.77 3.54
CA VAL A 260 -3.06 0.40 3.09
C VAL A 260 -4.21 -0.10 2.22
N ILE A 261 -5.43 0.30 2.53
CA ILE A 261 -6.64 -0.11 1.81
C ILE A 261 -7.17 1.09 1.05
N ARG A 262 -7.15 1.01 -0.28
CA ARG A 262 -7.89 1.93 -1.15
C ARG A 262 -9.34 1.47 -1.21
N VAL A 263 -10.21 2.25 -0.59
CA VAL A 263 -11.65 1.98 -0.50
C VAL A 263 -12.30 2.35 -1.82
N GLU A 264 -13.09 1.42 -2.35
CA GLU A 264 -13.80 1.54 -3.63
C GLU A 264 -15.33 1.45 -3.42
N GLU A 265 -15.76 0.82 -2.33
CA GLU A 265 -17.17 0.71 -1.96
C GLU A 265 -17.33 0.84 -0.44
N VAL A 266 -18.36 1.55 -0.01
CA VAL A 266 -18.79 1.67 1.37
C VAL A 266 -20.26 1.28 1.47
N ASP A 267 -20.55 0.36 2.37
CA ASP A 267 -21.89 -0.08 2.72
C ASP A 267 -22.14 0.30 4.19
N ARG A 268 -22.95 1.35 4.38
CA ARG A 268 -23.29 1.96 5.67
C ARG A 268 -24.71 1.55 6.05
N LEU A 269 -24.87 0.93 7.20
CA LEU A 269 -26.18 0.58 7.76
C LEU A 269 -26.41 1.37 9.06
N ASP A 270 -27.55 2.02 9.17
CA ASP A 270 -28.03 2.74 10.35
C ASP A 270 -29.23 2.00 10.95
N LEU A 271 -29.09 1.54 12.20
CA LEU A 271 -30.13 0.84 12.96
C LEU A 271 -30.57 1.64 14.19
N ASN A 272 -30.27 2.94 14.26
CA ASN A 272 -30.53 3.75 15.44
C ASN A 272 -32.04 3.94 15.73
N ASP A 273 -32.86 3.97 14.68
CA ASP A 273 -34.33 3.91 14.76
C ASP A 273 -34.82 2.66 14.01
N PRO A 274 -35.26 1.59 14.70
CA PRO A 274 -35.71 0.34 14.06
C PRO A 274 -36.88 0.51 13.09
N GLU A 275 -37.70 1.56 13.23
CA GLU A 275 -38.80 1.85 12.31
C GLU A 275 -38.34 2.59 11.05
N LYS A 276 -37.12 3.14 11.08
CA LYS A 276 -36.53 3.94 10.00
C LYS A 276 -35.10 3.49 9.66
N ALA A 277 -34.80 2.21 9.92
CA ALA A 277 -33.51 1.63 9.59
C ALA A 277 -33.22 1.88 8.12
N LEU A 278 -32.00 2.28 7.81
CA LEU A 278 -31.64 2.71 6.48
C LEU A 278 -30.23 2.28 6.12
N ARG A 279 -30.01 2.01 4.83
CA ARG A 279 -28.74 1.56 4.31
C ARG A 279 -28.32 2.40 3.13
N TRP A 280 -27.04 2.66 3.01
CA TRP A 280 -26.45 3.37 1.88
C TRP A 280 -25.30 2.58 1.32
N LYS A 281 -25.24 2.51 0.00
CA LYS A 281 -24.11 2.00 -0.75
C LYS A 281 -23.45 3.16 -1.50
N THR A 282 -22.23 3.51 -1.12
CA THR A 282 -21.42 4.54 -1.77
C THR A 282 -20.30 3.86 -2.56
N THR A 283 -20.27 4.00 -3.88
CA THR A 283 -19.28 3.34 -4.76
C THR A 283 -18.46 4.37 -5.53
N LEU A 284 -17.17 4.12 -5.70
CA LEU A 284 -16.30 4.91 -6.57
C LEU A 284 -16.46 4.41 -8.01
N ASP A 285 -17.06 5.23 -8.86
CA ASP A 285 -17.14 4.95 -10.30
C ASP A 285 -15.77 5.18 -10.93
N HIS A 286 -15.13 4.11 -11.38
CA HIS A 286 -13.85 4.16 -12.08
C HIS A 286 -14.00 4.49 -13.58
N THR A 287 -15.22 4.59 -14.09
CA THR A 287 -15.51 4.99 -15.47
C THR A 287 -15.66 6.52 -15.54
N GLY A 288 -14.97 7.16 -16.49
CA GLY A 288 -15.03 8.63 -16.64
C GLY A 288 -14.22 9.41 -15.60
N HIS A 289 -14.87 10.31 -14.86
CA HIS A 289 -14.21 11.35 -14.04
C HIS A 289 -13.84 10.94 -12.61
N GLN A 290 -13.90 9.66 -12.24
CA GLN A 290 -13.70 9.15 -10.87
C GLN A 290 -14.61 9.85 -9.85
N ARG A 291 -15.87 9.42 -9.73
CA ARG A 291 -16.85 10.05 -8.83
C ARG A 291 -17.43 9.07 -7.83
N TRP A 292 -17.75 9.57 -6.64
CA TRP A 292 -18.52 8.79 -5.67
C TRP A 292 -20.01 8.89 -5.99
N GLU A 293 -20.67 7.74 -6.08
CA GLU A 293 -22.12 7.63 -6.23
C GLU A 293 -22.70 6.97 -4.98
N GLU A 294 -23.75 7.57 -4.42
CA GLU A 294 -24.44 7.04 -3.24
C GLU A 294 -25.85 6.61 -3.61
N LEU A 295 -26.22 5.39 -3.19
CA LEU A 295 -27.55 4.82 -3.37
C LEU A 295 -28.13 4.46 -2.00
N GLU A 296 -29.33 4.94 -1.71
CA GLU A 296 -30.12 4.53 -0.56
C GLU A 296 -30.78 3.16 -0.84
N LEU A 297 -30.77 2.29 0.15
CA LEU A 297 -31.18 0.89 0.09
C LEU A 297 -32.01 0.53 1.31
N TRP A 298 -32.85 -0.49 1.17
CA TRP A 298 -33.45 -1.16 2.33
C TRP A 298 -32.34 -1.77 3.22
N PRO A 299 -32.53 -1.80 4.56
CA PRO A 299 -31.61 -2.42 5.52
C PRO A 299 -31.09 -3.80 5.12
#